data_AF-A0A6N3BP26-F1
#
_entry.id   AF-A0A6N3BP26-F1
#
_cell.length_a   1.000
_cell.length_b   1.000
_cell.length_c   1.000
_cell.angle_alpha   90.00
_cell.angle_beta   90.00
_cell.angle_gamma   90.00
#
_symmetry.space_group_name_H-M   'P 1'
#
loop_
_entity.id
_entity.type
_entity.pdbx_description
1 polymer ?
#
loop_
_entity_poly.entity_id
_entity_poly.type
_entity_poly.pdbx_seq_one_letter_code
_entity_poly.pdbx_strand_id
1 'polypeptide(L)' 'MESLENPDNLLTFYQFPYQIWHSLYSTNLIESLNKEIKRQTKKKVFFPNEEALDRYLVL' A
#
# COMPACT_ATOMS: atom_id res chain seq x y z
N MET A 1 15.84 4.08 7.44
CA MET A 1 14.57 3.34 7.49
C MET A 1 14.32 3.02 8.95
N GLU A 2 13.35 3.69 9.56
CA GLU A 2 12.91 3.37 10.91
C GLU A 2 12.30 1.97 10.85
N SER A 3 12.85 1.02 11.61
CA SER A 3 12.39 -0.36 11.58
C SER A 3 10.96 -0.42 12.12
N LEU A 4 10.07 -1.12 11.39
CA LEU A 4 8.71 -1.43 11.83
C LEU A 4 8.66 -2.22 13.15
N GLU A 5 9.82 -2.71 13.60
CA GLU A 5 10.04 -3.42 14.86
C GLU A 5 10.29 -2.49 16.06
N ASN A 6 10.31 -1.17 15.88
CA ASN A 6 10.41 -0.27 17.03
C ASN A 6 9.12 -0.40 17.88
N PRO A 7 9.19 -0.91 19.12
CA PRO A 7 8.01 -1.14 19.96
C PRO A 7 7.20 0.13 20.23
N ASP A 8 7.83 1.30 20.12
CA ASP A 8 7.17 2.60 20.28
C ASP A 8 6.11 2.86 19.20
N ASN A 9 6.26 2.27 18.01
CA ASN A 9 5.34 2.44 16.88
C ASN A 9 4.12 1.49 16.93
N LEU A 10 4.14 0.49 17.82
CA LEU A 10 3.07 -0.51 17.91
C LEU A 10 1.78 0.07 18.50
N LEU A 11 1.91 1.08 19.39
CA LEU A 11 0.77 1.66 20.11
C LEU A 11 0.29 3.00 19.53
N THR A 12 0.94 3.51 18.47
CA THR A 12 0.53 4.74 17.77
C THR A 12 -0.92 4.67 17.28
N PHE A 13 -1.42 3.46 16.99
CA PHE A 13 -2.83 3.22 16.65
C PHE A 13 -3.81 3.81 17.67
N TYR A 14 -3.52 3.72 18.96
CA TYR A 14 -4.42 4.20 20.02
C TYR A 14 -4.44 5.73 20.16
N GLN A 15 -3.51 6.44 19.50
CA GLN A 15 -3.50 7.91 19.49
C GLN A 15 -4.57 8.50 18.54
N PHE A 16 -5.11 7.68 17.65
CA PHE A 16 -6.14 8.08 16.70
C PHE A 16 -7.55 7.99 17.29
N PRO A 17 -8.51 8.83 16.86
CA PRO A 17 -9.91 8.72 17.28
C PRO A 17 -10.53 7.36 16.93
N TYR A 18 -11.40 6.85 17.81
CA TYR A 18 -12.09 5.56 17.61
C TYR A 18 -12.82 5.44 16.26
N GLN A 19 -13.35 6.55 15.77
CA GLN A 19 -14.09 6.65 14.51
C GLN A 19 -13.26 6.22 13.29
N ILE A 20 -11.92 6.36 13.34
CA ILE A 20 -11.04 5.99 12.23
C ILE A 20 -10.35 4.63 12.42
N TRP A 21 -10.52 3.98 13.57
CA TRP A 21 -9.93 2.67 13.87
C TRP A 21 -10.37 1.59 12.88
N HIS A 22 -11.64 1.60 12.48
CA HIS A 22 -12.16 0.64 11.50
C HIS A 22 -11.44 0.76 10.15
N SER A 23 -11.14 1.99 9.71
CA SER A 23 -10.40 2.24 8.47
C SER A 23 -8.91 1.92 8.59
N LEU A 24 -8.30 2.16 9.74
CA LEU A 24 -6.89 1.87 10.01
C LEU A 24 -6.61 0.37 10.19
N TYR A 25 -7.52 -0.35 10.84
CA TYR A 25 -7.40 -1.80 11.06
C TYR A 25 -7.69 -2.60 9.78
N SER A 26 -8.51 -2.05 8.88
CA SER A 26 -8.86 -2.73 7.63
C SER A 26 -7.73 -2.67 6.61
N THR A 27 -7.34 -3.84 6.09
CA THR A 27 -6.40 -3.96 4.96
C THR A 27 -7.07 -3.72 3.60
N ASN A 28 -8.40 -3.54 3.55
CA ASN A 28 -9.17 -3.45 2.30
C ASN A 28 -8.66 -2.37 1.35
N LEU A 29 -8.17 -1.24 1.87
CA LEU A 29 -7.64 -0.15 1.06
C LEU A 29 -6.36 -0.60 0.33
N ILE A 30 -5.42 -1.21 1.05
CA ILE A 30 -4.16 -1.70 0.51
C ILE A 30 -4.41 -2.90 -0.42
N GLU A 31 -5.32 -3.80 -0.05
CA GLU A 31 -5.70 -4.95 -0.86
C GLU A 31 -6.36 -4.55 -2.18
N SER A 32 -7.29 -3.58 -2.14
CA SER A 32 -7.96 -3.09 -3.34
C SER A 32 -6.97 -2.41 -4.31
N LEU A 33 -6.05 -1.58 -3.78
CA LEU A 33 -4.96 -0.99 -4.54
C LEU A 33 -4.05 -2.07 -5.15
N ASN A 34 -3.61 -3.04 -4.35
CA ASN A 34 -2.77 -4.15 -4.84
C ASN A 34 -3.48 -4.97 -5.92
N LYS A 35 -4.80 -5.18 -5.79
CA LYS A 35 -5.60 -5.89 -6.78
C LYS A 35 -5.68 -5.11 -8.10
N GLU A 36 -5.81 -3.80 -8.03
CA GLU A 36 -5.79 -2.92 -9.19
C GLU A 36 -4.43 -2.92 -9.89
N ILE A 37 -3.34 -2.73 -9.15
CA ILE A 37 -1.97 -2.79 -9.68
C ILE A 37 -1.72 -4.13 -10.37
N LYS A 38 -2.07 -5.25 -9.74
CA LYS A 38 -1.95 -6.60 -10.32
C LYS A 38 -2.80 -6.76 -11.58
N ARG A 39 -4.02 -6.21 -11.60
CA ARG A 39 -4.91 -6.25 -12.78
C ARG A 39 -4.31 -5.47 -13.96
N GLN A 40 -3.75 -4.30 -13.71
CA GLN A 40 -3.12 -3.48 -14.74
C GLN A 40 -1.87 -4.19 -15.27
N THR A 41 -0.93 -4.53 -14.38
CA THR A 41 0.34 -5.19 -14.76
C THR A 41 0.15 -6.55 -15.42
N LYS A 42 -0.90 -7.32 -15.09
CA LYS A 42 -1.21 -8.58 -15.79
C LYS A 42 -1.45 -8.42 -17.29
N LYS A 43 -1.92 -7.25 -17.75
CA LYS A 43 -2.10 -6.97 -19.19
C LYS A 43 -0.78 -6.75 -19.93
N LYS A 44 0.30 -6.43 -19.21
CA LYS A 44 1.61 -6.12 -19.79
C LYS A 44 2.71 -6.77 -18.94
N VAL A 45 3.01 -8.03 -19.24
CA VAL A 45 3.89 -8.90 -18.44
C VAL A 45 5.37 -8.51 -18.55
N PHE A 46 5.77 -7.80 -19.61
CA PHE A 46 7.15 -7.38 -19.83
C PHE A 46 7.25 -5.86 -19.96
N PHE A 47 8.06 -5.26 -19.09
CA PHE A 47 8.42 -3.85 -19.16
C PHE A 47 9.85 -3.73 -19.67
N PRO A 48 10.13 -2.87 -20.67
CA PRO A 48 11.44 -2.75 -21.27
C PRO A 48 12.48 -2.04 -20.37
N ASN A 49 12.05 -1.20 -19.43
CA ASN A 49 12.89 -0.51 -18.44
C ASN A 49 12.07 -0.09 -17.20
N GLU A 50 12.74 0.30 -16.12
CA GLU A 50 12.09 0.77 -14.88
C GLU A 50 11.24 2.03 -15.10
N GLU A 51 11.70 2.98 -15.92
CA GLU A 51 10.92 4.18 -16.26
C GLU A 51 9.60 3.89 -16.99
N ALA A 52 9.50 2.79 -17.73
CA ALA A 52 8.25 2.36 -18.35
C ALA A 52 7.31 1.72 -17.34
N LEU A 53 7.84 1.10 -16.28
CA LEU A 53 7.04 0.60 -15.16
C LEU A 53 6.50 1.77 -14.34
N ASP A 54 7.33 2.75 -14.00
CA ASP A 54 6.89 3.93 -13.23
C ASP A 54 5.81 4.71 -13.97
N ARG A 55 5.99 4.98 -15.26
CA ARG A 55 4.95 5.61 -16.09
C ARG A 55 3.67 4.78 -16.18
N TYR A 56 3.75 3.47 -15.99
CA TYR A 56 2.59 2.59 -16.02
C TYR A 56 1.86 2.54 -14.66
N LEU A 57 2.57 2.72 -13.56
CA LEU A 57 2.02 2.77 -12.20
C LEU A 57 1.52 4.16 -11.80
N VAL A 58 2.08 5.23 -12.37
CA VAL A 58 1.81 6.64 -12.02
C VAL A 58 0.66 7.24 -12.85
N LEU A 59 0.00 6.47 -13.73
CA LEU A 59 -1.17 6.91 -14.51
C LEU A 59 -2.50 6.64 -13.79
#